data_AF-A0A966V0F2-F1
#
_entry.id   AF-A0A966V0F2-F1
#
_cell.length_a   1.000
_cell.length_b   1.000
_cell.length_c   1.000
_cell.angle_alpha   90.00
_cell.angle_beta   90.00
_cell.angle_gamma   90.00
#
_symmetry.space_group_name_H-M   'P 1'
#
loop_
_entity.id
_entity.type
_entity.pdbx_description
1 polymer ?
#
loop_
_entity_poly.entity_id
_entity_poly.type
_entity_poly.pdbx_seq_one_letter_code
_entity_poly.pdbx_strand_id
1 'polypeptide(L)'
;TPADQVYGLGHTLTFGLAFDEPVQVTGTPILQLSDGLQARFDAARSDLATGRVAFSYAPASGDQSADLKTNTQPLLFPSGSAITDRSGNAATAQAPAFDAAVVVDGRPPVLNGLSALGGSYGPNRTVSINLLFNEPVRWQAQSAGAPPPVLQLSAGLSATLVAPTAGQEWSATQRFDLLTGSQPPDVQSLQVQGLSGLGQFTDAGGNALVAPQASSWTLPQAIAISSKVSWTLDVDGDGAVTPLGDGLMVIRKLFGSAFKGDALTAKAISPTATRSSAEIHAYIQQGIDQGFLDIDHDGSTTALGDGLMVIRQLFGSFRGDALINKAISETSGLIPKGQ
;
A
#
# COMPACT_ATOMS: atom_id res chain seq x y z
N THR A 1 -8.05 -36.93 -9.66
CA THR A 1 -7.18 -36.31 -8.64
C THR A 1 -7.58 -34.86 -8.50
N PRO A 2 -7.22 -34.18 -7.40
CA PRO A 2 -7.32 -32.73 -7.30
C PRO A 2 -6.50 -32.05 -8.41
N ALA A 3 -6.80 -30.78 -8.70
CA ALA A 3 -6.07 -29.98 -9.67
C ALA A 3 -4.79 -29.41 -9.05
N ASP A 4 -3.82 -29.04 -9.89
CA ASP A 4 -2.57 -28.41 -9.47
C ASP A 4 -2.83 -26.96 -9.04
N GLN A 5 -2.88 -26.72 -7.72
CA GLN A 5 -3.05 -25.39 -7.12
C GLN A 5 -2.79 -25.43 -5.61
N VAL A 6 -2.86 -24.26 -4.98
CA VAL A 6 -2.86 -24.10 -3.53
C VAL A 6 -4.29 -24.19 -3.01
N TYR A 7 -4.50 -25.06 -2.02
CA TYR A 7 -5.78 -25.28 -1.36
C TYR A 7 -5.69 -24.83 0.11
N GLY A 8 -6.39 -23.75 0.45
CA GLY A 8 -6.62 -23.35 1.83
C GLY A 8 -8.00 -23.66 2.38
N LEU A 9 -8.36 -22.97 3.46
CA LEU A 9 -9.61 -23.14 4.20
C LEU A 9 -10.84 -22.97 3.30
N GLY A 10 -11.87 -23.77 3.54
CA GLY A 10 -13.12 -23.76 2.77
C GLY A 10 -13.05 -24.51 1.44
N HIS A 11 -11.87 -24.89 0.96
CA HIS A 11 -11.74 -25.80 -0.17
C HIS A 11 -12.08 -27.26 0.21
N THR A 12 -12.37 -28.07 -0.80
CA THR A 12 -12.50 -29.53 -0.67
C THR A 12 -11.70 -30.19 -1.78
N LEU A 13 -10.74 -31.02 -1.40
CA LEU A 13 -9.98 -31.89 -2.29
C LEU A 13 -10.69 -33.24 -2.36
N THR A 14 -10.91 -33.74 -3.57
CA THR A 14 -11.52 -35.05 -3.80
C THR A 14 -10.54 -36.00 -4.50
N PHE A 15 -10.32 -37.15 -3.87
CA PHE A 15 -9.48 -38.24 -4.35
C PHE A 15 -10.38 -39.38 -4.77
N GLY A 16 -10.22 -39.88 -6.00
CA GLY A 16 -10.98 -41.02 -6.50
C GLY A 16 -10.09 -42.23 -6.64
N LEU A 17 -10.48 -43.34 -6.02
CA LEU A 17 -9.89 -44.65 -6.23
C LEU A 17 -10.82 -45.47 -7.15
N ALA A 18 -10.24 -46.06 -8.19
CA ALA A 18 -10.95 -46.92 -9.11
C ALA A 18 -10.59 -48.38 -8.82
N PHE A 19 -11.61 -49.20 -8.64
CA PHE A 19 -11.54 -50.64 -8.60
C PHE A 19 -11.93 -51.21 -9.97
N ASP A 20 -11.47 -52.42 -10.25
CA ASP A 20 -11.76 -53.15 -11.49
C ASP A 20 -13.19 -53.73 -11.53
N GLU A 21 -13.88 -53.75 -10.38
CA GLU A 21 -15.24 -54.21 -10.25
C GLU A 21 -16.05 -53.41 -9.21
N PRO A 22 -17.39 -53.59 -9.15
CA PRO A 22 -18.24 -52.93 -8.15
C PRO A 22 -17.90 -53.37 -6.72
N VAL A 23 -17.88 -52.41 -5.80
CA VAL A 23 -17.50 -52.63 -4.40
C VAL A 23 -18.61 -52.26 -3.42
N GLN A 24 -18.50 -52.73 -2.18
CA GLN A 24 -19.27 -52.29 -1.03
C GLN A 24 -18.32 -51.63 -0.03
N VAL A 25 -18.79 -50.58 0.64
CA VAL A 25 -18.03 -49.89 1.68
C VAL A 25 -18.80 -49.98 2.99
N THR A 26 -18.15 -50.48 4.03
CA THR A 26 -18.64 -50.42 5.41
C THR A 26 -17.80 -49.45 6.23
N GLY A 27 -18.40 -48.88 7.28
CA GLY A 27 -17.74 -47.90 8.15
C GLY A 27 -17.24 -46.67 7.40
N THR A 28 -16.11 -46.10 7.85
CA THR A 28 -15.50 -44.91 7.25
C THR A 28 -14.01 -45.17 7.03
N PRO A 29 -13.63 -45.82 5.92
CA PRO A 29 -12.23 -45.99 5.57
C PRO A 29 -11.58 -44.61 5.37
N ILE A 30 -10.27 -44.57 5.57
CA ILE A 30 -9.45 -43.35 5.53
C ILE A 30 -8.38 -43.51 4.47
N LEU A 31 -8.22 -42.49 3.64
CA LEU A 31 -7.07 -42.34 2.76
C LEU A 31 -6.03 -41.46 3.45
N GLN A 32 -4.92 -42.06 3.85
CA GLN A 32 -3.76 -41.37 4.42
C GLN A 32 -2.97 -40.65 3.33
N LEU A 33 -2.71 -39.38 3.59
CA LEU A 33 -1.93 -38.49 2.75
C LEU A 33 -0.60 -38.19 3.45
N SER A 34 0.32 -37.56 2.72
CA SER A 34 1.58 -37.07 3.26
C SER A 34 1.35 -36.07 4.40
N ASP A 35 2.40 -35.78 5.16
CA ASP A 35 2.39 -34.76 6.23
C ASP A 35 1.40 -35.05 7.36
N GLY A 36 0.93 -36.30 7.47
CA GLY A 36 -0.03 -36.74 8.49
C GLY A 36 -1.49 -36.41 8.19
N LEU A 37 -1.77 -35.84 7.01
CA LEU A 37 -3.12 -35.46 6.59
C LEU A 37 -3.95 -36.68 6.17
N GLN A 38 -5.28 -36.57 6.26
CA GLN A 38 -6.19 -37.69 6.03
C GLN A 38 -7.45 -37.24 5.29
N ALA A 39 -7.75 -37.91 4.17
CA ALA A 39 -9.04 -37.81 3.49
C ALA A 39 -9.98 -38.91 3.98
N ARG A 40 -11.27 -38.58 4.11
CA ARG A 40 -12.30 -39.50 4.62
C ARG A 40 -13.20 -39.97 3.49
N PHE A 41 -13.71 -41.20 3.59
CA PHE A 41 -14.68 -41.73 2.63
C PHE A 41 -15.85 -40.76 2.41
N ASP A 42 -16.14 -40.48 1.14
CA ASP A 42 -17.19 -39.59 0.69
C ASP A 42 -18.20 -40.37 -0.15
N ALA A 43 -19.27 -40.84 0.50
CA ALA A 43 -20.33 -41.60 -0.14
C ALA A 43 -21.05 -40.80 -1.23
N ALA A 44 -21.18 -39.48 -1.08
CA ALA A 44 -21.93 -38.62 -2.02
C ALA A 44 -21.17 -38.41 -3.33
N ARG A 45 -19.83 -38.50 -3.30
CA ARG A 45 -18.97 -38.40 -4.49
C ARG A 45 -18.51 -39.75 -5.03
N SER A 46 -18.96 -40.85 -4.41
CA SER A 46 -18.64 -42.22 -4.82
C SER A 46 -19.67 -42.76 -5.81
N ASP A 47 -19.22 -43.68 -6.66
CA ASP A 47 -20.07 -44.51 -7.49
C ASP A 47 -19.64 -45.97 -7.32
N LEU A 48 -20.13 -46.58 -6.24
CA LEU A 48 -19.73 -47.92 -5.83
C LEU A 48 -20.16 -48.99 -6.85
N ALA A 49 -21.22 -48.72 -7.62
CA ALA A 49 -21.72 -49.61 -8.65
C ALA A 49 -20.78 -49.73 -9.86
N THR A 50 -19.92 -48.73 -10.08
CA THR A 50 -18.87 -48.75 -11.10
C THR A 50 -17.47 -48.96 -10.53
N GLY A 51 -17.36 -49.25 -9.22
CA GLY A 51 -16.06 -49.43 -8.55
C GLY A 51 -15.34 -48.11 -8.25
N ARG A 52 -16.02 -46.96 -8.27
CA ARG A 52 -15.44 -45.66 -7.91
C ARG A 52 -15.68 -45.33 -6.45
N VAL A 53 -14.62 -45.28 -5.66
CA VAL A 53 -14.65 -44.85 -4.25
C VAL A 53 -14.00 -43.48 -4.13
N ALA A 54 -14.71 -42.50 -3.59
CA ALA A 54 -14.20 -41.16 -3.36
C ALA A 54 -13.81 -40.95 -1.89
N PHE A 55 -12.73 -40.19 -1.68
CA PHE A 55 -12.30 -39.66 -0.41
C PHE A 55 -12.20 -38.15 -0.50
N SER A 56 -12.71 -37.44 0.51
CA SER A 56 -12.67 -35.99 0.57
C SER A 56 -11.85 -35.50 1.75
N TYR A 57 -11.07 -34.46 1.50
CA TYR A 57 -10.26 -33.74 2.49
C TYR A 57 -10.58 -32.25 2.40
N ALA A 58 -10.84 -31.63 3.54
CA ALA A 58 -11.01 -30.19 3.66
C ALA A 58 -9.87 -29.67 4.55
N PRO A 59 -9.01 -28.77 4.06
CA PRO A 59 -7.94 -28.19 4.86
C PRO A 59 -8.50 -27.55 6.14
N ALA A 60 -7.93 -27.92 7.28
CA ALA A 60 -8.20 -27.31 8.57
C ALA A 60 -7.16 -26.24 8.91
N SER A 61 -7.45 -25.43 9.92
CA SER A 61 -6.53 -24.39 10.38
C SER A 61 -5.22 -24.99 10.84
N GLY A 62 -4.12 -24.52 10.24
CA GLY A 62 -2.77 -24.99 10.54
C GLY A 62 -2.26 -26.14 9.66
N ASP A 63 -3.12 -26.80 8.88
CA ASP A 63 -2.71 -27.85 7.96
C ASP A 63 -1.77 -27.29 6.88
N GLN A 64 -0.68 -27.99 6.58
CA GLN A 64 0.28 -27.56 5.57
C GLN A 64 0.87 -28.76 4.83
N SER A 65 1.05 -28.61 3.53
CA SER A 65 1.82 -29.53 2.69
C SER A 65 2.31 -28.78 1.46
N ALA A 66 3.60 -28.86 1.17
CA ALA A 66 4.19 -28.22 -0.01
C ALA A 66 3.93 -29.02 -1.31
N ASP A 67 3.66 -30.30 -1.17
CA ASP A 67 3.34 -31.21 -2.28
C ASP A 67 2.65 -32.45 -1.69
N LEU A 68 1.33 -32.40 -1.61
CA LEU A 68 0.51 -33.43 -0.99
C LEU A 68 0.58 -34.71 -1.82
N LYS A 69 0.93 -35.84 -1.19
CA LYS A 69 1.00 -37.16 -1.83
C LYS A 69 0.20 -38.21 -1.04
N THR A 70 0.10 -39.42 -1.56
CA THR A 70 -0.36 -40.60 -0.80
C THR A 70 0.79 -41.24 -0.02
N ASN A 71 0.50 -41.81 1.16
CA ASN A 71 1.48 -42.60 1.91
C ASN A 71 1.75 -43.98 1.28
N THR A 72 2.76 -44.70 1.81
CA THR A 72 3.14 -46.05 1.36
C THR A 72 2.07 -47.11 1.63
N GLN A 73 1.25 -46.93 2.67
CA GLN A 73 0.05 -47.73 2.96
C GLN A 73 -1.14 -46.77 3.09
N PRO A 74 -1.65 -46.28 1.96
CA PRO A 74 -2.53 -45.13 1.97
C PRO A 74 -3.95 -45.46 2.42
N LEU A 75 -4.40 -46.72 2.37
CA LEU A 75 -5.73 -47.08 2.84
C LEU A 75 -5.69 -47.63 4.26
N LEU A 76 -6.35 -46.92 5.17
CA LEU A 76 -6.55 -47.34 6.56
C LEU A 76 -8.01 -47.74 6.77
N PHE A 77 -8.18 -48.88 7.43
CA PHE A 77 -9.49 -49.44 7.78
C PHE A 77 -9.66 -49.45 9.31
N PRO A 78 -10.13 -48.36 9.94
CA PRO A 78 -10.53 -48.38 11.35
C PRO A 78 -11.56 -49.49 11.66
N SER A 79 -11.69 -49.86 12.92
CA SER A 79 -12.59 -50.94 13.36
C SER A 79 -14.01 -50.77 12.78
N GLY A 80 -14.50 -51.80 12.11
CA GLY A 80 -15.82 -51.81 11.46
C GLY A 80 -15.87 -51.15 10.08
N SER A 81 -14.71 -50.76 9.51
CA SER A 81 -14.63 -50.32 8.12
C SER A 81 -13.96 -51.34 7.22
N ALA A 82 -14.45 -51.42 5.99
CA ALA A 82 -13.88 -52.25 4.93
C ALA A 82 -14.34 -51.73 3.57
N ILE A 83 -13.56 -52.04 2.53
CA ILE A 83 -14.01 -52.00 1.14
C ILE A 83 -13.93 -53.44 0.66
N THR A 84 -15.05 -54.01 0.19
CA THR A 84 -15.11 -55.41 -0.26
C THR A 84 -15.77 -55.53 -1.62
N ASP A 85 -15.43 -56.55 -2.39
CA ASP A 85 -16.22 -56.94 -3.56
C ASP A 85 -17.56 -57.60 -3.16
N ARG A 86 -18.33 -58.10 -4.13
CA ARG A 86 -19.58 -58.85 -3.86
C ARG A 86 -19.35 -60.23 -3.24
N SER A 87 -18.16 -60.80 -3.39
CA SER A 87 -17.78 -62.10 -2.86
C SER A 87 -17.26 -62.00 -1.41
N GLY A 88 -17.07 -60.79 -0.89
CA GLY A 88 -16.55 -60.51 0.43
C GLY A 88 -15.03 -60.39 0.51
N ASN A 89 -14.32 -60.34 -0.63
CA ASN A 89 -12.87 -60.14 -0.65
C ASN A 89 -12.56 -58.68 -0.31
N ALA A 90 -11.73 -58.45 0.71
CA ALA A 90 -11.36 -57.12 1.15
C ALA A 90 -10.28 -56.48 0.24
N ALA A 91 -10.43 -55.19 -0.01
CA ALA A 91 -9.41 -54.37 -0.65
C ALA A 91 -8.12 -54.38 0.19
N THR A 92 -6.98 -54.40 -0.49
CA THR A 92 -5.67 -54.28 0.16
C THR A 92 -5.43 -52.84 0.64
N ALA A 93 -4.50 -52.66 1.58
CA ALA A 93 -4.11 -51.34 2.10
C ALA A 93 -3.29 -50.48 1.10
N GLN A 94 -3.40 -50.75 -0.20
CA GLN A 94 -2.63 -50.13 -1.27
C GLN A 94 -3.53 -49.24 -2.13
N ALA A 95 -2.99 -48.09 -2.54
CA ALA A 95 -3.59 -47.25 -3.56
C ALA A 95 -2.50 -46.70 -4.48
N PRO A 96 -2.81 -46.39 -5.75
CA PRO A 96 -1.87 -45.73 -6.65
C PRO A 96 -1.41 -44.39 -6.07
N ALA A 97 -0.14 -44.05 -6.30
CA ALA A 97 0.33 -42.70 -6.10
C ALA A 97 -0.35 -41.74 -7.07
N PHE A 98 -0.54 -40.49 -6.66
CA PHE A 98 -0.89 -39.41 -7.57
C PHE A 98 0.26 -38.40 -7.64
N ASP A 99 0.41 -37.78 -8.80
CA ASP A 99 1.49 -36.83 -9.09
C ASP A 99 0.91 -35.47 -9.50
N ALA A 100 0.03 -34.93 -8.67
CA ALA A 100 -0.48 -33.58 -8.80
C ALA A 100 0.34 -32.66 -7.91
N ALA A 101 0.59 -31.43 -8.37
CA ALA A 101 1.27 -30.39 -7.61
C ALA A 101 0.26 -29.69 -6.68
N VAL A 102 -0.14 -30.42 -5.63
CA VAL A 102 -1.16 -29.99 -4.69
C VAL A 102 -0.48 -29.39 -3.47
N VAL A 103 -0.63 -28.08 -3.27
CA VAL A 103 -0.17 -27.41 -2.06
C VAL A 103 -1.36 -27.28 -1.12
N VAL A 104 -1.17 -27.61 0.16
CA VAL A 104 -2.15 -27.33 1.22
C VAL A 104 -1.60 -26.20 2.05
N ASP A 105 -2.40 -25.15 2.21
CA ASP A 105 -2.08 -24.04 3.08
C ASP A 105 -3.28 -23.62 3.90
N GLY A 106 -3.41 -24.18 5.10
CA GLY A 106 -4.46 -23.88 6.05
C GLY A 106 -4.10 -22.74 7.02
N ARG A 107 -3.02 -21.98 6.79
CA ARG A 107 -2.63 -20.86 7.65
C ARG A 107 -3.04 -19.54 7.02
N PRO A 108 -3.94 -18.77 7.67
CA PRO A 108 -4.28 -17.45 7.16
C PRO A 108 -3.09 -16.49 7.22
N PRO A 109 -3.04 -15.50 6.30
CA PRO A 109 -2.03 -14.47 6.35
C PRO A 109 -2.26 -13.57 7.57
N VAL A 110 -1.17 -12.96 8.04
CA VAL A 110 -1.08 -12.08 9.21
C VAL A 110 -0.42 -10.77 8.81
N LEU A 111 -1.00 -9.66 9.26
CA LEU A 111 -0.38 -8.34 9.15
C LEU A 111 0.66 -8.16 10.27
N ASN A 112 1.94 -8.16 9.90
CA ASN A 112 3.08 -8.00 10.82
C ASN A 112 3.30 -6.55 11.26
N GLY A 113 2.91 -5.58 10.44
CA GLY A 113 3.07 -4.17 10.79
C GLY A 113 2.92 -3.21 9.63
N LEU A 114 3.37 -1.98 9.88
CA LEU A 114 3.34 -0.88 8.93
C LEU A 114 4.75 -0.32 8.72
N SER A 115 4.99 0.27 7.55
CA SER A 115 6.15 1.14 7.31
C SER A 115 5.73 2.37 6.54
N ALA A 116 6.34 3.51 6.86
CA ALA A 116 6.16 4.74 6.12
C ALA A 116 7.40 5.62 6.35
N LEU A 117 7.66 6.53 5.42
CA LEU A 117 8.71 7.53 5.62
C LEU A 117 8.20 8.57 6.63
N GLY A 118 8.94 8.76 7.71
CA GLY A 118 8.66 9.83 8.68
C GLY A 118 8.95 11.21 8.09
N GLY A 119 8.34 12.25 8.66
CA GLY A 119 8.61 13.63 8.26
C GLY A 119 7.37 14.51 8.23
N SER A 120 7.56 15.75 7.78
CA SER A 120 6.49 16.73 7.61
C SER A 120 6.10 16.83 6.13
N TYR A 121 4.81 16.67 5.86
CA TYR A 121 4.24 16.70 4.53
C TYR A 121 3.35 17.93 4.37
N GLY A 122 3.73 18.79 3.42
CA GLY A 122 2.96 19.97 3.03
C GLY A 122 1.81 19.64 2.06
N PRO A 123 1.18 20.67 1.47
CA PRO A 123 0.16 20.54 0.44
C PRO A 123 0.65 19.80 -0.81
N ASN A 124 -0.26 19.07 -1.45
CA ASN A 124 -0.06 18.31 -2.69
C ASN A 124 1.12 17.33 -2.64
N ARG A 125 1.40 16.79 -1.44
CA ARG A 125 2.39 15.73 -1.25
C ARG A 125 1.69 14.38 -1.08
N THR A 126 2.41 13.33 -1.44
CA THR A 126 1.96 11.95 -1.23
C THR A 126 2.67 11.37 -0.03
N VAL A 127 1.91 10.85 0.93
CA VAL A 127 2.39 10.01 2.03
C VAL A 127 2.17 8.56 1.63
N SER A 128 3.24 7.77 1.57
CA SER A 128 3.17 6.35 1.25
C SER A 128 3.30 5.50 2.50
N ILE A 129 2.32 4.64 2.72
CA ILE A 129 2.20 3.74 3.86
C ILE A 129 2.14 2.32 3.33
N ASN A 130 3.07 1.47 3.74
CA ASN A 130 3.07 0.06 3.38
C ASN A 130 2.55 -0.79 4.53
N LEU A 131 1.67 -1.73 4.22
CA LEU A 131 1.26 -2.84 5.09
C LEU A 131 2.19 -4.02 4.82
N LEU A 132 2.74 -4.61 5.89
CA LEU A 132 3.71 -5.70 5.84
C LEU A 132 3.05 -6.98 6.34
N PHE A 133 3.01 -8.02 5.52
CA PHE A 133 2.42 -9.32 5.83
C PHE A 133 3.52 -10.37 6.07
N ASN A 134 3.17 -11.45 6.79
CA ASN A 134 4.06 -12.61 6.95
C ASN A 134 4.25 -13.41 5.66
N GLU A 135 3.37 -13.22 4.68
CA GLU A 135 3.36 -13.93 3.42
C GLU A 135 2.72 -13.09 2.30
N PRO A 136 2.89 -13.50 1.04
CA PRO A 136 2.28 -12.81 -0.09
C PRO A 136 0.75 -12.85 -0.07
N VAL A 137 0.13 -11.67 -0.07
CA VAL A 137 -1.34 -11.50 -0.15
C VAL A 137 -1.73 -10.76 -1.41
N ARG A 138 -3.03 -10.81 -1.72
CA ARG A 138 -3.68 -9.96 -2.71
C ARG A 138 -5.01 -9.45 -2.18
N TRP A 139 -5.39 -8.24 -2.58
CA TRP A 139 -6.77 -7.79 -2.40
C TRP A 139 -7.66 -8.33 -3.53
N GLN A 140 -8.82 -8.88 -3.17
CA GLN A 140 -9.83 -9.35 -4.12
C GLN A 140 -11.16 -8.63 -3.90
N ALA A 141 -11.66 -7.99 -4.94
CA ALA A 141 -12.98 -7.39 -4.92
C ALA A 141 -14.06 -8.47 -4.64
N GLN A 142 -14.93 -8.21 -3.68
CA GLN A 142 -16.02 -9.14 -3.32
C GLN A 142 -17.13 -9.20 -4.39
N SER A 143 -17.22 -8.18 -5.24
CA SER A 143 -18.07 -8.14 -6.42
C SER A 143 -17.46 -7.23 -7.49
N ALA A 144 -17.87 -7.41 -8.74
CA ALA A 144 -17.46 -6.52 -9.83
C ALA A 144 -17.86 -5.07 -9.51
N GLY A 145 -16.87 -4.17 -9.45
CA GLY A 145 -17.07 -2.76 -9.12
C GLY A 145 -17.03 -2.42 -7.63
N ALA A 146 -16.70 -3.35 -6.74
CA ALA A 146 -16.46 -3.01 -5.33
C ALA A 146 -15.28 -2.04 -5.20
N PRO A 147 -15.38 -1.00 -4.35
CA PRO A 147 -14.30 -0.04 -4.17
C PRO A 147 -13.06 -0.71 -3.56
N PRO A 148 -11.84 -0.25 -3.92
CA PRO A 148 -10.62 -0.72 -3.29
C PRO A 148 -10.60 -0.41 -1.79
N PRO A 149 -9.77 -1.13 -1.01
CA PRO A 149 -9.69 -0.91 0.41
C PRO A 149 -9.05 0.44 0.69
N VAL A 150 -9.45 1.03 1.82
CA VAL A 150 -9.04 2.37 2.26
C VAL A 150 -8.47 2.25 3.66
N LEU A 151 -7.28 2.81 3.84
CA LEU A 151 -6.68 2.98 5.16
C LEU A 151 -7.21 4.27 5.75
N GLN A 152 -8.00 4.15 6.82
CA GLN A 152 -8.57 5.27 7.55
C GLN A 152 -7.53 5.85 8.50
N LEU A 153 -7.36 7.17 8.45
CA LEU A 153 -6.32 7.89 9.18
C LEU A 153 -6.95 8.98 10.07
N SER A 154 -6.20 9.42 11.08
CA SER A 154 -6.57 10.56 11.92
C SER A 154 -6.93 11.81 11.11
N ALA A 155 -7.71 12.71 11.70
CA ALA A 155 -8.21 13.94 11.07
C ALA A 155 -9.10 13.70 9.82
N GLY A 156 -9.71 12.51 9.71
CA GLY A 156 -10.61 12.16 8.61
C GLY A 156 -9.89 11.89 7.28
N LEU A 157 -8.56 11.76 7.31
CA LEU A 157 -7.75 11.46 6.13
C LEU A 157 -7.90 10.00 5.73
N SER A 158 -7.61 9.69 4.48
CA SER A 158 -7.72 8.35 3.93
C SER A 158 -6.65 8.10 2.89
N ALA A 159 -5.95 6.97 2.99
CA ALA A 159 -5.02 6.50 1.96
C ALA A 159 -5.69 5.39 1.15
N THR A 160 -5.48 5.39 -0.16
CA THR A 160 -6.04 4.37 -1.05
C THR A 160 -4.98 3.36 -1.44
N LEU A 161 -5.38 2.09 -1.58
CA LEU A 161 -4.49 1.04 -2.06
C LEU A 161 -3.94 1.42 -3.44
N VAL A 162 -2.63 1.46 -3.56
CA VAL A 162 -1.92 1.58 -4.83
C VAL A 162 -1.85 0.18 -5.42
N ALA A 163 -2.66 -0.06 -6.44
CA ALA A 163 -2.67 -1.36 -7.10
C ALA A 163 -1.28 -1.63 -7.73
N PRO A 164 -0.73 -2.86 -7.63
CA PRO A 164 0.20 -3.32 -8.65
C PRO A 164 -0.55 -3.31 -9.99
N THR A 165 0.15 -2.91 -11.06
CA THR A 165 -0.38 -2.84 -12.41
C THR A 165 -1.12 -4.13 -12.80
N ALA A 166 -2.22 -4.03 -13.54
CA ALA A 166 -3.11 -5.14 -13.86
C ALA A 166 -2.36 -6.41 -14.32
N GLY A 167 -2.42 -7.49 -13.52
CA GLY A 167 -2.12 -8.87 -13.96
C GLY A 167 -1.32 -9.79 -13.02
N GLN A 168 -0.40 -9.32 -12.18
CA GLN A 168 0.56 -10.14 -11.41
C GLN A 168 1.10 -9.20 -10.29
N GLU A 169 1.41 -9.53 -9.04
CA GLU A 169 1.86 -10.73 -8.37
C GLU A 169 1.34 -10.70 -6.91
N TRP A 170 1.38 -11.84 -6.24
CA TRP A 170 1.24 -11.91 -4.79
C TRP A 170 2.34 -11.09 -4.12
N SER A 171 2.00 -10.25 -3.16
CA SER A 171 3.00 -9.41 -2.47
C SER A 171 2.81 -9.42 -0.96
N ALA A 172 3.91 -9.62 -0.24
CA ALA A 172 3.95 -9.48 1.22
C ALA A 172 3.91 -8.01 1.66
N THR A 173 3.90 -7.06 0.71
CA THR A 173 3.80 -5.63 0.96
C THR A 173 2.69 -5.01 0.13
N GLN A 174 1.75 -4.31 0.79
CA GLN A 174 0.66 -3.59 0.13
C GLN A 174 0.79 -2.10 0.40
N ARG A 175 0.96 -1.29 -0.65
CA ARG A 175 1.18 0.15 -0.53
C ARG A 175 -0.13 0.92 -0.60
N PHE A 176 -0.29 1.88 0.30
CA PHE A 176 -1.38 2.84 0.31
C PHE A 176 -0.81 4.25 0.20
N ASP A 177 -1.40 5.07 -0.66
CA ASP A 177 -0.99 6.46 -0.84
C ASP A 177 -2.09 7.41 -0.36
N LEU A 178 -1.71 8.37 0.49
CA LEU A 178 -2.51 9.52 0.88
C LEU A 178 -2.01 10.75 0.12
N LEU A 179 -2.89 11.40 -0.63
CA LEU A 179 -2.62 12.74 -1.19
C LEU A 179 -3.09 13.79 -0.18
N THR A 180 -2.19 14.66 0.28
CA THR A 180 -2.53 15.69 1.29
C THR A 180 -3.47 16.78 0.76
N GLY A 181 -3.54 16.97 -0.56
CA GLY A 181 -4.36 17.99 -1.21
C GLY A 181 -3.80 19.41 -1.03
N SER A 182 -4.47 20.43 -1.60
CA SER A 182 -3.97 21.81 -1.63
C SER A 182 -4.07 22.54 -0.28
N GLN A 183 -4.96 22.11 0.61
CA GLN A 183 -5.15 22.66 1.95
C GLN A 183 -5.35 21.50 2.94
N PRO A 184 -4.28 20.76 3.29
CA PRO A 184 -4.39 19.67 4.24
C PRO A 184 -4.71 20.18 5.65
N PRO A 185 -5.31 19.34 6.52
CA PRO A 185 -5.38 19.63 7.94
C PRO A 185 -4.00 19.57 8.60
N ASP A 186 -3.82 20.33 9.68
CA ASP A 186 -2.62 20.23 10.52
C ASP A 186 -2.71 19.00 11.43
N VAL A 187 -1.79 18.05 11.24
CA VAL A 187 -1.69 16.80 12.00
C VAL A 187 -0.26 16.66 12.51
N GLN A 188 -0.06 16.61 13.82
CA GLN A 188 1.28 16.46 14.41
C GLN A 188 1.80 15.02 14.33
N SER A 189 0.89 14.05 14.45
CA SER A 189 1.20 12.63 14.33
C SER A 189 0.01 11.94 13.67
N LEU A 190 0.19 11.52 12.42
CA LEU A 190 -0.77 10.72 11.69
C LEU A 190 -0.96 9.38 12.42
N GLN A 191 -2.20 8.97 12.63
CA GLN A 191 -2.53 7.67 13.22
C GLN A 191 -3.41 6.86 12.29
N VAL A 192 -3.20 5.55 12.27
CA VAL A 192 -4.08 4.62 11.58
C VAL A 192 -5.25 4.28 12.48
N GLN A 193 -6.47 4.46 11.97
CA GLN A 193 -7.71 4.24 12.70
C GLN A 193 -8.41 2.94 12.26
N GLY A 194 -8.15 2.49 11.04
CA GLY A 194 -8.73 1.25 10.52
C GLY A 194 -8.35 0.98 9.06
N LEU A 195 -8.72 -0.19 8.58
CA LEU A 195 -8.62 -0.60 7.17
C LEU A 195 -9.97 -1.17 6.75
N SER A 196 -10.56 -0.62 5.69
CA SER A 196 -11.74 -1.22 5.08
C SER A 196 -11.36 -2.44 4.24
N GLY A 197 -12.28 -3.37 4.05
CA GLY A 197 -12.05 -4.54 3.18
C GLY A 197 -11.02 -5.54 3.73
N LEU A 198 -10.81 -5.60 5.05
CA LEU A 198 -9.84 -6.51 5.67
C LEU A 198 -10.00 -7.98 5.22
N GLY A 199 -11.23 -8.49 5.20
CA GLY A 199 -11.51 -9.88 4.80
C GLY A 199 -11.37 -10.17 3.30
N GLN A 200 -10.97 -9.17 2.51
CA GLN A 200 -10.74 -9.30 1.07
C GLN A 200 -9.27 -9.45 0.71
N PHE A 201 -8.36 -9.29 1.68
CA PHE A 201 -6.98 -9.72 1.53
C PHE A 201 -6.93 -11.23 1.71
N THR A 202 -6.54 -11.95 0.66
CA THR A 202 -6.37 -13.40 0.68
C THR A 202 -4.95 -13.77 0.33
N ASP A 203 -4.49 -14.92 0.81
CA ASP A 203 -3.28 -15.60 0.34
C ASP A 203 -3.56 -16.50 -0.87
N ALA A 204 -2.53 -17.22 -1.34
CA ALA A 204 -2.63 -18.14 -2.47
C ALA A 204 -3.59 -19.30 -2.24
N GLY A 205 -3.73 -19.75 -0.99
CA GLY A 205 -4.70 -20.77 -0.58
C GLY A 205 -6.14 -20.25 -0.47
N GLY A 206 -6.35 -18.94 -0.64
CA GLY A 206 -7.65 -18.30 -0.49
C GLY A 206 -8.03 -18.04 0.97
N ASN A 207 -7.10 -18.20 1.91
CA ASN A 207 -7.37 -17.86 3.31
C ASN A 207 -7.46 -16.34 3.44
N ALA A 208 -8.55 -15.87 4.03
CA ALA A 208 -8.70 -14.45 4.32
C ALA A 208 -7.79 -14.03 5.48
N LEU A 209 -7.19 -12.85 5.36
CA LEU A 209 -6.43 -12.18 6.41
C LEU A 209 -7.19 -12.23 7.74
N VAL A 210 -6.52 -12.76 8.76
CA VAL A 210 -7.01 -12.67 10.13
C VAL A 210 -6.57 -11.31 10.67
N ALA A 211 -7.51 -10.38 10.77
CA ALA A 211 -7.21 -9.03 11.22
C ALA A 211 -6.71 -9.01 12.68
N PRO A 212 -5.58 -8.34 12.97
CA PRO A 212 -5.38 -7.80 14.31
C PRO A 212 -6.46 -6.75 14.60
N GLN A 213 -6.85 -6.56 15.86
CA GLN A 213 -7.68 -5.43 16.25
C GLN A 213 -6.96 -4.12 15.83
N ALA A 214 -7.64 -3.26 15.05
CA ALA A 214 -7.08 -2.04 14.44
C ALA A 214 -6.40 -1.07 15.44
N SER A 215 -6.67 -1.20 16.73
CA SER A 215 -6.10 -0.43 17.83
C SER A 215 -4.60 -0.66 18.10
N SER A 216 -3.92 -1.51 17.31
CA SER A 216 -2.48 -1.82 17.47
C SER A 216 -1.60 -1.33 16.32
N TRP A 217 -2.16 -0.69 15.30
CA TRP A 217 -1.43 -0.34 14.09
C TRP A 217 -0.74 1.02 14.21
N THR A 218 0.41 1.03 14.86
CA THR A 218 1.23 2.22 15.01
C THR A 218 2.17 2.39 13.83
N LEU A 219 2.21 3.58 13.23
CA LEU A 219 3.26 3.93 12.30
C LEU A 219 4.60 3.97 13.04
N PRO A 220 5.68 3.36 12.50
CA PRO A 220 6.95 3.26 13.19
C PRO A 220 7.72 4.59 13.26
N GLN A 221 7.28 5.58 12.49
CA GLN A 221 7.87 6.92 12.41
C GLN A 221 6.75 7.96 12.51
N ALA A 222 7.03 9.09 13.15
CA ALA A 222 6.09 10.20 13.21
C ALA A 222 5.93 10.85 11.83
N ILE A 223 4.68 11.01 11.41
CA ILE A 223 4.31 11.72 10.18
C ILE A 223 3.48 12.93 10.58
N ALA A 224 3.99 14.11 10.29
CA ALA A 224 3.25 15.35 10.42
C ALA A 224 2.69 15.76 9.05
N ILE A 225 1.49 16.32 9.04
CA ILE A 225 0.90 16.97 7.88
C ILE A 225 0.66 18.42 8.27
N SER A 226 1.05 19.34 7.41
CA SER A 226 0.98 20.77 7.70
C SER A 226 0.39 21.50 6.51
N SER A 227 -0.66 22.27 6.76
CA SER A 227 -1.16 23.31 5.85
C SER A 227 -0.12 24.40 5.62
N LYS A 228 0.73 24.66 6.63
CA LYS A 228 1.82 25.62 6.55
C LYS A 228 2.96 25.01 5.74
N VAL A 229 3.24 25.60 4.60
CA VAL A 229 4.47 25.31 3.84
C VAL A 229 5.61 26.04 4.53
N SER A 230 6.71 25.33 4.80
CA SER A 230 7.97 25.96 5.14
C SER A 230 8.57 26.52 3.85
N TRP A 231 8.18 27.74 3.48
CA TRP A 231 8.77 28.44 2.35
C TRP A 231 9.96 29.25 2.85
N THR A 232 11.08 29.11 2.16
CA THR A 232 12.32 29.85 2.42
C THR A 232 12.73 30.57 1.16
N LEU A 233 13.51 31.63 1.32
CA LEU A 233 14.04 32.38 0.19
C LEU A 233 15.14 31.62 -0.58
N ASP A 234 15.61 30.46 -0.09
CA ASP A 234 16.46 29.52 -0.85
C ASP A 234 15.62 28.81 -1.93
N VAL A 235 15.52 29.42 -3.10
CA VAL A 235 14.62 28.99 -4.18
C VAL A 235 15.22 27.91 -5.05
N ASP A 236 16.55 27.85 -5.20
CA ASP A 236 17.22 26.79 -5.96
C ASP A 236 17.67 25.59 -5.12
N GLY A 237 17.58 25.71 -3.79
CA GLY A 237 17.71 24.62 -2.82
C GLY A 237 19.16 24.30 -2.49
N ASP A 238 20.10 25.18 -2.80
CA ASP A 238 21.53 24.95 -2.58
C ASP A 238 21.97 25.18 -1.11
N GLY A 239 21.03 25.58 -0.25
CA GLY A 239 21.24 25.85 1.17
C GLY A 239 21.81 27.23 1.48
N ALA A 240 22.10 28.04 0.47
CA ALA A 240 22.44 29.44 0.60
C ALA A 240 21.24 30.33 0.21
N VAL A 241 21.21 31.55 0.72
CA VAL A 241 20.27 32.57 0.26
C VAL A 241 21.08 33.77 -0.22
N THR A 242 21.09 34.00 -1.53
CA THR A 242 21.98 34.99 -2.13
C THR A 242 21.22 36.06 -2.94
N PRO A 243 21.70 37.32 -2.97
CA PRO A 243 21.02 38.38 -3.73
C PRO A 243 20.99 38.11 -5.23
N LEU A 244 22.08 37.56 -5.78
CA LEU A 244 22.27 37.36 -7.22
C LEU A 244 21.84 35.96 -7.70
N GLY A 245 21.60 35.02 -6.79
CA GLY A 245 20.94 33.76 -7.09
C GLY A 245 19.45 33.87 -6.79
N ASP A 246 19.08 33.62 -5.55
CA ASP A 246 17.68 33.53 -5.13
C ASP A 246 16.89 34.81 -5.32
N GLY A 247 17.42 35.94 -4.83
CA GLY A 247 16.76 37.23 -4.95
C GLY A 247 16.50 37.60 -6.41
N LEU A 248 17.47 37.31 -7.28
CA LEU A 248 17.36 37.55 -8.72
C LEU A 248 16.32 36.63 -9.38
N MET A 249 16.24 35.36 -8.99
CA MET A 249 15.21 34.46 -9.49
C MET A 249 13.80 34.88 -9.02
N VAL A 250 13.65 35.30 -7.77
CA VAL A 250 12.38 35.84 -7.25
C VAL A 250 11.94 37.07 -8.03
N ILE A 251 12.80 38.09 -8.17
CA ILE A 251 12.40 39.33 -8.87
C ILE A 251 12.05 39.06 -10.34
N ARG A 252 12.79 38.15 -11.02
CA ARG A 252 12.50 37.74 -12.40
C ARG A 252 11.13 37.06 -12.51
N LYS A 253 10.79 36.17 -11.57
CA LYS A 253 9.46 35.54 -11.52
C LYS A 253 8.37 36.60 -11.38
N LEU A 254 8.58 37.63 -10.57
CA LEU A 254 7.62 38.71 -10.35
C LEU A 254 7.46 39.65 -11.56
N PHE A 255 8.47 39.76 -12.43
CA PHE A 255 8.31 40.38 -13.76
C PHE A 255 7.48 39.52 -14.73
N GLY A 256 7.05 38.33 -14.29
CA GLY A 256 6.05 37.52 -14.97
C GLY A 256 6.54 36.91 -16.27
N SER A 257 5.80 37.16 -17.35
CA SER A 257 5.98 36.49 -18.64
C SER A 257 7.32 36.78 -19.32
N ALA A 258 8.04 37.83 -18.91
CA ALA A 258 9.35 38.19 -19.45
C ALA A 258 10.43 37.12 -19.15
N PHE A 259 10.25 36.30 -18.11
CA PHE A 259 11.23 35.32 -17.65
C PHE A 259 10.65 33.90 -17.59
N LYS A 260 9.98 33.46 -18.65
CA LYS A 260 9.49 32.08 -18.78
C LYS A 260 10.64 31.10 -19.07
N GLY A 261 10.53 29.89 -18.54
CA GLY A 261 11.51 28.82 -18.76
C GLY A 261 12.89 29.20 -18.21
N ASP A 262 13.95 28.83 -18.93
CA ASP A 262 15.33 29.01 -18.45
C ASP A 262 15.76 30.47 -18.30
N ALA A 263 14.99 31.43 -18.84
CA ALA A 263 15.23 32.84 -18.59
C ALA A 263 15.13 33.19 -17.09
N LEU A 264 14.32 32.47 -16.31
CA LEU A 264 14.21 32.67 -14.86
C LEU A 264 15.56 32.41 -14.17
N THR A 265 16.20 31.30 -14.52
CA THR A 265 17.38 30.76 -13.83
C THR A 265 18.71 31.18 -14.47
N ALA A 266 18.67 31.73 -15.69
CA ALA A 266 19.86 32.10 -16.46
C ALA A 266 20.87 32.92 -15.65
N LYS A 267 22.06 32.34 -15.42
CA LYS A 267 23.17 32.93 -14.65
C LYS A 267 22.87 33.24 -13.17
N ALA A 268 21.73 32.80 -12.65
CA ALA A 268 21.33 32.98 -11.26
C ALA A 268 21.37 31.65 -10.49
N ILE A 269 21.02 30.54 -11.15
CA ILE A 269 21.05 29.22 -10.54
C ILE A 269 22.48 28.78 -10.16
N SER A 270 22.62 28.27 -8.95
CA SER A 270 23.87 27.74 -8.43
C SER A 270 24.25 26.40 -9.08
N PRO A 271 25.55 26.10 -9.29
CA PRO A 271 25.99 24.76 -9.70
C PRO A 271 25.62 23.65 -8.70
N THR A 272 25.35 24.00 -7.43
CA THR A 272 24.93 23.08 -6.37
C THR A 272 23.42 23.08 -6.14
N ALA A 273 22.65 23.75 -7.01
CA ALA A 273 21.18 23.77 -6.93
C ALA A 273 20.60 22.35 -6.95
N THR A 274 19.64 22.09 -6.06
CA THR A 274 18.95 20.81 -5.99
C THR A 274 17.61 20.82 -6.74
N ARG A 275 17.16 21.98 -7.23
CA ARG A 275 15.92 22.15 -7.99
C ARG A 275 16.20 22.48 -9.45
N SER A 276 15.44 21.90 -10.36
CA SER A 276 15.44 22.24 -11.78
C SER A 276 14.77 23.59 -12.06
N SER A 277 15.01 24.16 -13.24
CA SER A 277 14.38 25.41 -13.73
C SER A 277 12.85 25.39 -13.60
N ALA A 278 12.22 24.27 -13.94
CA ALA A 278 10.77 24.08 -13.81
C ALA A 278 10.31 24.02 -12.34
N GLU A 279 11.05 23.33 -11.48
CA GLU A 279 10.76 23.25 -10.04
C GLU A 279 10.93 24.60 -9.35
N ILE A 280 11.94 25.38 -9.72
CA ILE A 280 12.16 26.75 -9.22
C ILE A 280 10.96 27.64 -9.61
N HIS A 281 10.48 27.55 -10.85
CA HIS A 281 9.28 28.26 -11.28
C HIS A 281 8.04 27.95 -10.41
N ALA A 282 7.87 26.68 -10.04
CA ALA A 282 6.76 26.23 -9.20
C ALA A 282 6.96 26.64 -7.73
N TYR A 283 8.18 26.55 -7.21
CA TYR A 283 8.51 26.90 -5.84
C TYR A 283 8.33 28.39 -5.54
N ILE A 284 8.77 29.27 -6.46
CA ILE A 284 8.53 30.71 -6.30
C ILE A 284 7.04 31.03 -6.49
N GLN A 285 6.34 30.35 -7.41
CA GLN A 285 4.88 30.52 -7.55
C GLN A 285 4.14 30.17 -6.27
N GLN A 286 4.53 29.08 -5.60
CA GLN A 286 3.99 28.71 -4.29
C GLN A 286 4.23 29.81 -3.25
N GLY A 287 5.40 30.46 -3.25
CA GLY A 287 5.70 31.61 -2.39
C GLY A 287 4.75 32.79 -2.62
N ILE A 288 4.42 33.08 -3.88
CA ILE A 288 3.45 34.12 -4.28
C ILE A 288 2.05 33.73 -3.82
N ASP A 289 1.58 32.54 -4.21
CA ASP A 289 0.21 32.08 -3.98
C ASP A 289 -0.13 31.97 -2.48
N GLN A 290 0.88 31.73 -1.64
CA GLN A 290 0.74 31.61 -0.19
C GLN A 290 1.08 32.90 0.56
N GLY A 291 1.38 33.99 -0.15
CA GLY A 291 1.64 35.31 0.44
C GLY A 291 2.97 35.43 1.17
N PHE A 292 3.89 34.47 1.04
CA PHE A 292 5.23 34.56 1.65
C PHE A 292 6.10 35.65 1.02
N LEU A 293 5.80 35.98 -0.23
CA LEU A 293 6.50 37.02 -0.99
C LEU A 293 5.80 38.38 -0.94
N ASP A 294 4.63 38.50 -0.31
CA ASP A 294 3.99 39.80 -0.02
C ASP A 294 4.64 40.38 1.26
N ILE A 295 5.76 41.07 1.09
CA ILE A 295 6.64 41.58 2.14
C ILE A 295 6.03 42.80 2.83
N ASP A 296 5.33 43.66 2.07
CA ASP A 296 4.71 44.86 2.62
C ASP A 296 3.24 44.68 3.02
N HIS A 297 2.70 43.47 2.86
CA HIS A 297 1.36 43.08 3.29
C HIS A 297 0.27 43.98 2.69
N ASP A 298 0.44 44.39 1.44
CA ASP A 298 -0.56 45.17 0.71
C ASP A 298 -1.56 44.28 -0.08
N GLY A 299 -1.35 42.97 -0.06
CA GLY A 299 -2.17 41.97 -0.75
C GLY A 299 -1.77 41.75 -2.21
N SER A 300 -0.68 42.36 -2.70
CA SER A 300 -0.21 42.27 -4.08
C SER A 300 1.30 42.03 -4.15
N THR A 301 1.72 40.86 -4.63
CA THR A 301 3.14 40.58 -4.81
C THR A 301 3.70 41.17 -6.12
N THR A 302 4.56 42.19 -6.04
CA THR A 302 5.09 42.91 -7.21
C THR A 302 6.62 42.90 -7.30
N ALA A 303 7.16 43.00 -8.54
CA ALA A 303 8.60 42.98 -8.76
C ALA A 303 9.32 44.21 -8.18
N LEU A 304 8.71 45.40 -8.31
CA LEU A 304 9.30 46.66 -7.87
C LEU A 304 8.97 47.01 -6.41
N GLY A 305 7.96 46.36 -5.82
CA GLY A 305 7.69 46.41 -4.39
C GLY A 305 8.43 45.29 -3.67
N ASP A 306 7.79 44.14 -3.52
CA ASP A 306 8.30 43.02 -2.75
C ASP A 306 9.62 42.47 -3.27
N GLY A 307 9.73 42.23 -4.58
CA GLY A 307 10.94 41.69 -5.19
C GLY A 307 12.16 42.59 -4.96
N LEU A 308 11.95 43.90 -4.98
CA LEU A 308 12.99 44.88 -4.70
C LEU A 308 13.37 44.90 -3.21
N MET A 309 12.40 44.80 -2.31
CA MET A 309 12.65 44.68 -0.85
C MET A 309 13.42 43.40 -0.51
N VAL A 310 13.05 42.27 -1.12
CA VAL A 310 13.76 40.99 -1.01
C VAL A 310 15.23 41.16 -1.43
N ILE A 311 15.50 41.68 -2.63
CA ILE A 311 16.88 41.87 -3.11
C ILE A 311 17.67 42.82 -2.22
N ARG A 312 17.09 43.96 -1.82
CA ARG A 312 17.76 44.95 -0.95
C ARG A 312 18.12 44.35 0.41
N GLN A 313 17.20 43.57 0.99
CA GLN A 313 17.44 42.88 2.25
C GLN A 313 18.60 41.89 2.12
N LEU A 314 18.65 41.13 1.02
CA LEU A 314 19.73 40.16 0.79
C LEU A 314 21.09 40.82 0.61
N PHE A 315 21.17 41.99 -0.05
CA PHE A 315 22.43 42.74 -0.15
C PHE A 315 22.92 43.25 1.22
N GLY A 316 22.06 43.34 2.23
CA GLY A 316 22.40 43.63 3.63
C GLY A 316 22.88 45.06 3.92
N SER A 317 23.23 45.82 2.88
CA SER A 317 23.67 47.23 2.98
C SER A 317 22.51 48.22 3.12
N PHE A 318 21.28 47.80 2.82
CA PHE A 318 20.09 48.64 2.90
C PHE A 318 19.41 48.45 4.27
N ARG A 319 19.11 49.57 4.95
CA ARG A 319 18.40 49.58 6.24
C ARG A 319 17.49 50.79 6.33
N GLY A 320 16.48 50.71 7.20
CA GLY A 320 15.51 51.78 7.41
C GLY A 320 14.86 52.20 6.09
N ASP A 321 14.76 53.51 5.85
CA ASP A 321 14.16 54.05 4.63
C ASP A 321 14.78 53.48 3.35
N ALA A 322 16.10 53.25 3.31
CA ALA A 322 16.77 52.74 2.11
C ALA A 322 16.28 51.34 1.70
N LEU A 323 15.75 50.55 2.64
CA LEU A 323 15.20 49.22 2.38
C LEU A 323 13.85 49.33 1.66
N ILE A 324 12.99 50.26 2.11
CA ILE A 324 11.59 50.37 1.69
C ILE A 324 11.32 51.50 0.68
N ASN A 325 12.25 52.43 0.51
CA ASN A 325 12.05 53.64 -0.31
C ASN A 325 11.68 53.30 -1.75
N LYS A 326 10.53 53.83 -2.20
CA LYS A 326 9.90 53.59 -3.50
C LYS A 326 9.56 52.12 -3.80
N ALA A 327 9.60 51.26 -2.80
CA ALA A 327 9.23 49.85 -2.90
C ALA A 327 7.97 49.55 -2.08
N ILE A 328 7.86 50.12 -0.87
CA ILE A 328 6.65 49.97 -0.06
C ILE A 328 5.45 50.66 -0.70
N SER A 329 4.33 49.95 -0.76
CA SER A 329 3.04 50.43 -1.24
C SER A 329 2.37 51.36 -0.23
N GLU A 330 1.62 52.35 -0.70
CA GLU A 330 0.83 53.24 0.18
C GLU A 330 -0.26 52.49 0.96
N THR A 331 -0.70 51.34 0.44
CA THR A 331 -1.68 50.46 1.10
C THR A 331 -1.04 49.42 2.03
N SER A 332 0.29 49.43 2.16
CA SER A 332 1.03 48.49 3.01
C SER A 332 0.50 48.48 4.44
N GLY A 333 0.32 47.26 4.97
CA GLY A 333 -0.02 47.04 6.38
C GLY A 333 1.09 47.44 7.36
N LEU A 334 2.31 47.71 6.87
CA LEU A 334 3.48 48.06 7.67
C LEU A 334 3.66 49.58 7.83
N ILE A 335 2.97 50.41 7.05
CA ILE A 335 2.95 51.86 7.26
C ILE A 335 2.09 52.15 8.49
N PRO A 336 2.60 52.83 9.52
CA PRO A 336 1.78 53.25 10.65
C PRO A 336 0.65 54.14 10.15
N LYS A 337 -0.58 53.64 10.19
CA LYS A 337 -1.77 54.47 9.98
C LYS A 337 -1.83 55.42 11.17
N GLY A 338 -1.57 56.71 10.93
CA GLY A 338 -1.61 57.73 11.97
C GLY A 338 -2.92 57.66 12.78
N GLN A 339 -2.77 57.85 14.09
CA GLN A 339 -3.87 58.13 15.02
C GLN A 339 -4.71 59.33 14.58
#